data_AF-A0A3A6PY10-F1
#
_entry.id   AF-A0A3A6PY10-F1
#
_cell.length_a   1.000
_cell.length_b   1.000
_cell.length_c   1.000
_cell.angle_alpha   90.00
_cell.angle_beta   90.00
_cell.angle_gamma   90.00
#
_symmetry.space_group_name_H-M   'P 1'
#
loop_
_entity.id
_entity.type
_entity.pdbx_description
1 polymer ?
#
loop_
_entity_poly.entity_id
_entity_poly.type
_entity_poly.pdbx_seq_one_letter_code
_entity_poly.pdbx_strand_id
1 'polypeptide(L)'
;MKKKIMLLSLALMLVAIGAVSAAAKWGTFEGYNIVKLVINGKEVIPKDTPPVILKGRTMVPLSMLEQAGVKSTWDGSTYTVNVESNAPVKSDNEQQIINYVEAMDFYKTLDDLGVRLMDLAESLMDAYDGIIYYDETDTLDKCYDYYNTAAKNYNSLLKEYEAYKKLFTSIGMDTNGVTKAFTLYKGALDDYSNALDYLEDIVLKPDSEALTDQFLDVFVSGHDKSTDGSIIGMQGYYKYRGLILD
;
A
#
# COMPACT_ATOMS: atom_id res chain seq x y z
N MET A 1 57.16 -46.81 10.45
CA MET A 1 56.95 -45.37 10.22
C MET A 1 56.61 -45.02 8.76
N LYS A 2 57.29 -45.60 7.76
CA LYS A 2 57.04 -45.32 6.31
C LYS A 2 55.60 -45.59 5.82
N LYS A 3 54.93 -46.66 6.29
CA LYS A 3 53.53 -46.98 5.91
C LYS A 3 52.47 -46.00 6.45
N LYS A 4 52.72 -45.39 7.63
CA LYS A 4 51.81 -44.39 8.22
C LYS A 4 51.96 -43.01 7.54
N ILE A 5 53.18 -42.68 7.12
CA ILE A 5 53.46 -41.46 6.34
C ILE A 5 52.81 -41.56 4.95
N MET A 6 52.82 -42.74 4.33
CA MET A 6 52.21 -42.97 3.01
C MET A 6 50.67 -42.88 3.02
N LEU A 7 50.02 -43.28 4.12
CA LEU A 7 48.58 -43.13 4.33
C LEU A 7 48.17 -41.67 4.59
N LEU A 8 48.99 -40.91 5.32
CA LEU A 8 48.75 -39.47 5.53
C LEU A 8 48.91 -38.66 4.24
N SER A 9 49.88 -39.00 3.37
CA SER A 9 50.02 -38.34 2.07
C SER A 9 48.87 -38.65 1.12
N LEU A 10 48.29 -39.85 1.17
CA LEU A 10 47.13 -40.22 0.36
C LEU A 10 45.84 -39.53 0.85
N ALA A 11 45.69 -39.38 2.17
CA ALA A 11 44.59 -38.63 2.77
C ALA A 11 44.68 -37.11 2.50
N LEU A 12 45.90 -36.54 2.48
CA LEU A 12 46.10 -35.13 2.12
C LEU A 12 45.82 -34.86 0.63
N MET A 13 46.05 -35.85 -0.24
CA MET A 13 45.71 -35.77 -1.67
C MET A 13 44.20 -35.86 -1.93
N LEU A 14 43.45 -36.58 -1.07
CA LEU A 14 41.99 -36.68 -1.15
C LEU A 14 41.25 -35.41 -0.67
N VAL A 15 41.87 -34.59 0.19
CA VAL A 15 41.29 -33.31 0.65
C VAL A 15 41.48 -32.19 -0.40
N ALA A 16 42.40 -32.34 -1.36
CA ALA A 16 42.60 -31.38 -2.45
C ALA A 16 41.53 -31.43 -3.56
N ILE A 17 40.54 -32.35 -3.47
CA ILE A 17 39.45 -32.49 -4.45
C ILE A 17 38.16 -31.77 -3.96
N GLY A 18 38.22 -31.12 -2.79
CA GLY A 18 37.06 -30.51 -2.12
C GLY A 18 36.62 -29.12 -2.59
N ALA A 19 37.21 -28.55 -3.65
CA ALA A 19 36.55 -27.46 -4.36
C ALA A 19 35.63 -28.11 -5.41
N VAL A 20 34.37 -28.34 -5.03
CA VAL A 20 33.30 -28.52 -6.01
C VAL A 20 33.23 -27.21 -6.79
N SER A 21 34.06 -27.09 -7.83
CA SER A 21 33.71 -26.25 -8.96
C SER A 21 32.40 -26.83 -9.43
N ALA A 22 31.30 -26.13 -9.16
CA ALA A 22 30.05 -26.40 -9.85
C ALA A 22 30.38 -26.23 -11.33
N ALA A 23 30.72 -27.34 -12.00
CA ALA A 23 30.99 -27.34 -13.41
C ALA A 23 29.77 -26.67 -14.03
N ALA A 24 29.98 -25.49 -14.61
CA ALA A 24 28.90 -24.73 -15.22
C ALA A 24 28.22 -25.68 -16.21
N LYS A 25 26.94 -25.97 -15.98
CA LYS A 25 26.16 -26.97 -16.75
C LYS A 25 26.23 -26.73 -18.27
N TRP A 26 26.58 -25.51 -18.67
CA TRP A 26 26.65 -25.03 -20.04
C TRP A 26 28.05 -24.53 -20.45
N GLY A 27 29.09 -24.83 -19.66
CA GLY A 27 30.47 -24.38 -19.89
C GLY A 27 30.76 -22.98 -19.35
N THR A 28 31.97 -22.49 -19.64
CA THR A 28 32.43 -21.15 -19.25
C THR A 28 32.86 -20.34 -20.46
N PHE A 29 32.69 -19.01 -20.39
CA PHE A 29 33.19 -18.05 -21.36
C PHE A 29 34.01 -17.00 -20.62
N GLU A 30 35.28 -16.84 -20.98
CA GLU A 30 36.22 -15.93 -20.31
C GLU A 30 36.27 -16.10 -18.77
N GLY A 31 36.11 -17.34 -18.29
CA GLY A 31 36.12 -17.65 -16.86
C GLY A 31 34.78 -17.43 -16.14
N TYR A 32 33.73 -16.97 -16.85
CA TYR A 32 32.38 -16.81 -16.32
C TYR A 32 31.46 -17.97 -16.71
N ASN A 33 30.54 -18.35 -15.83
CA ASN A 33 29.60 -19.44 -16.07
C ASN A 33 28.57 -19.03 -17.14
N ILE A 34 28.42 -19.84 -18.19
CA ILE A 34 27.45 -19.60 -19.26
C ILE A 34 26.03 -19.87 -18.75
N VAL A 35 25.09 -19.01 -19.16
CA VAL A 35 23.65 -19.14 -18.91
C VAL A 35 22.94 -19.43 -20.23
N LYS A 36 22.10 -20.46 -20.21
CA LYS A 36 21.21 -20.79 -21.33
C LYS A 36 20.11 -19.72 -21.45
N LEU A 37 19.97 -19.12 -22.64
CA LEU A 37 18.90 -18.17 -22.96
C LEU A 37 17.80 -18.87 -23.78
N VAL A 38 16.54 -18.61 -23.42
CA VAL A 38 15.36 -19.11 -24.13
C VAL A 38 14.41 -17.95 -24.36
N ILE A 39 14.02 -17.73 -25.62
CA ILE A 39 13.07 -16.69 -26.04
C ILE A 39 11.87 -17.39 -26.69
N ASN A 40 10.66 -17.12 -26.20
CA ASN A 40 9.42 -17.71 -26.73
C ASN A 40 9.49 -19.25 -26.86
N GLY A 41 10.07 -19.91 -25.85
CA GLY A 41 10.23 -21.36 -25.81
C GLY A 41 11.34 -21.94 -26.71
N LYS A 42 12.06 -21.08 -27.46
CA LYS A 42 13.17 -21.50 -28.32
C LYS A 42 14.50 -21.09 -27.69
N GLU A 43 15.44 -22.03 -27.65
CA GLU A 43 16.80 -21.76 -27.23
C GLU A 43 17.50 -20.82 -28.21
N VAL A 44 18.16 -19.80 -27.67
CA VAL A 44 18.94 -18.83 -28.44
C VAL A 44 20.40 -19.23 -28.36
N ILE A 45 20.98 -19.50 -29.52
CA ILE A 45 22.39 -19.89 -29.63
C ILE A 45 23.24 -18.62 -29.84
N PRO A 46 24.23 -18.36 -28.99
CA PRO A 46 25.18 -17.26 -29.17
C PRO A 46 25.97 -17.38 -30.47
N LYS A 47 26.18 -16.25 -31.16
CA LYS A 47 27.17 -16.20 -32.26
C LYS A 47 28.57 -15.93 -31.73
N ASP A 48 28.72 -14.90 -30.89
CA ASP A 48 30.03 -14.45 -30.41
C ASP A 48 30.15 -14.52 -28.88
N THR A 49 29.27 -13.80 -28.18
CA THR A 49 29.28 -13.74 -26.71
C THR A 49 28.05 -14.45 -26.15
N PRO A 50 28.20 -15.45 -25.27
CA PRO A 50 27.07 -16.06 -24.57
C PRO A 50 26.58 -15.19 -23.40
N PRO A 51 25.35 -15.40 -22.91
CA PRO A 51 24.96 -14.88 -21.61
C PRO A 51 25.80 -15.53 -20.52
N VAL A 52 26.24 -14.75 -19.54
CA VAL A 52 27.13 -15.22 -18.46
C VAL A 52 26.71 -14.71 -17.09
N ILE A 53 27.12 -15.41 -16.03
CA ILE A 53 27.04 -14.89 -14.67
C ILE A 53 28.29 -14.06 -14.37
N LEU A 54 28.11 -12.74 -14.25
CA LEU A 54 29.14 -11.81 -13.80
C LEU A 54 28.73 -11.25 -12.43
N LYS A 55 29.55 -11.50 -11.40
CA LYS A 55 29.31 -11.00 -10.02
C LYS A 55 27.90 -11.36 -9.49
N GLY A 56 27.45 -12.58 -9.75
CA GLY A 56 26.15 -13.09 -9.30
C GLY A 56 24.94 -12.58 -10.10
N ARG A 57 25.15 -11.85 -11.21
CA ARG A 57 24.09 -11.36 -12.10
C ARG A 57 24.23 -11.96 -13.49
N THR A 58 23.10 -12.23 -14.14
CA THR A 58 23.08 -12.63 -15.55
C THR A 58 23.32 -11.41 -16.42
N MET A 59 24.38 -11.46 -17.22
CA MET A 59 24.66 -10.49 -18.28
C MET A 59 24.25 -11.11 -19.60
N VAL A 60 23.32 -10.46 -20.30
CA VAL A 60 22.85 -10.89 -21.62
C VAL A 60 23.37 -9.88 -22.64
N PRO A 61 24.11 -10.31 -23.68
CA PRO A 61 24.55 -9.43 -24.76
C PRO A 61 23.38 -8.72 -25.44
N LEU A 62 23.56 -7.43 -25.75
CA LEU A 62 22.54 -6.60 -26.40
C LEU A 62 22.05 -7.20 -27.73
N SER A 63 22.96 -7.80 -28.51
CA SER A 63 22.66 -8.46 -29.79
C SER A 63 21.67 -9.64 -29.66
N MET A 64 21.51 -10.20 -28.46
CA MET A 64 20.51 -11.24 -28.21
C MET A 64 19.12 -10.67 -27.91
N LEU A 65 19.03 -9.42 -27.45
CA LEU A 65 17.74 -8.77 -27.21
C LEU A 65 17.03 -8.45 -28.53
N GLU A 66 17.76 -8.16 -29.60
CA GLU A 66 17.19 -8.04 -30.96
C GLU A 66 16.43 -9.31 -31.38
N GLN A 67 16.94 -10.48 -31.02
CA GLN A 67 16.27 -11.76 -31.28
C GLN A 67 14.99 -11.94 -30.44
N ALA A 68 14.84 -11.17 -29.35
CA ALA A 68 13.62 -11.07 -28.56
C ALA A 68 12.58 -10.12 -29.19
N GLY A 69 12.89 -9.48 -30.31
CA GLY A 69 12.05 -8.43 -30.91
C GLY A 69 12.20 -7.08 -30.20
N VAL A 70 13.21 -6.92 -29.35
CA VAL A 70 13.55 -5.65 -28.71
C VAL A 70 14.42 -4.84 -29.66
N LYS A 71 13.92 -3.70 -30.12
CA LYS A 71 14.71 -2.77 -30.92
C LYS A 71 15.65 -2.01 -29.99
N SER A 72 16.92 -1.91 -30.35
CA SER A 72 17.88 -1.12 -29.59
C SER A 72 18.89 -0.44 -30.51
N THR A 73 19.34 0.74 -30.12
CA THR A 73 20.41 1.47 -30.80
C THR A 73 21.58 1.73 -29.84
N TRP A 74 22.79 1.70 -30.39
CA TRP A 74 24.02 1.98 -29.65
C TRP A 74 24.59 3.33 -30.06
N ASP A 75 24.79 4.21 -29.08
CA ASP A 75 25.53 5.46 -29.25
C ASP A 75 26.91 5.33 -28.61
N GLY A 76 27.93 5.16 -29.46
CA GLY A 76 29.32 5.02 -29.04
C GLY A 76 29.94 6.32 -28.51
N SER A 77 29.34 7.48 -28.75
CA SER A 77 29.87 8.76 -28.25
C SER A 77 29.55 8.96 -26.77
N THR A 78 28.38 8.50 -26.33
CA THR A 78 27.90 8.61 -24.94
C THR A 78 27.98 7.30 -24.17
N TYR A 79 28.39 6.20 -24.82
CA TYR A 79 28.33 4.85 -24.28
C TYR A 79 26.90 4.46 -23.83
N THR A 80 25.90 4.89 -24.60
CA THR A 80 24.49 4.69 -24.27
C THR A 80 23.86 3.63 -25.17
N VAL A 81 23.11 2.72 -24.55
CA VAL A 81 22.17 1.84 -25.25
C VAL A 81 20.78 2.44 -25.12
N ASN A 82 20.14 2.74 -26.23
CA ASN A 82 18.73 3.11 -26.26
C ASN A 82 17.90 1.88 -26.65
N VAL A 83 16.79 1.63 -25.96
CA VAL A 83 15.94 0.46 -26.15
C VAL A 83 14.52 0.91 -26.44
N GLU A 84 14.04 0.63 -27.65
CA GLU A 84 12.66 0.87 -28.07
C GLU A 84 11.80 -0.32 -27.62
N SER A 85 11.02 -0.10 -26.58
CA SER A 85 10.03 -1.04 -26.07
C SER A 85 8.67 -0.78 -26.71
N ASN A 86 8.04 -1.82 -27.26
CA ASN A 86 6.61 -1.78 -27.63
C ASN A 86 5.68 -1.94 -26.41
N ALA A 87 6.21 -2.29 -25.23
CA ALA A 87 5.44 -2.12 -24.01
C ALA A 87 5.36 -0.60 -23.74
N PRO A 88 4.16 -0.02 -23.57
CA PRO A 88 4.02 1.40 -23.30
C PRO A 88 4.80 1.70 -22.01
N VAL A 89 5.93 2.37 -22.16
CA VAL A 89 6.53 3.09 -21.04
C VAL A 89 5.55 4.23 -20.80
N LYS A 90 4.76 4.13 -19.73
CA LYS A 90 3.88 5.24 -19.32
C LYS A 90 4.74 6.49 -19.29
N SER A 91 4.40 7.48 -20.11
CA SER A 91 5.13 8.75 -20.10
C SER A 91 5.11 9.33 -18.68
N ASP A 92 6.10 10.16 -18.32
CA ASP A 92 6.12 10.78 -16.98
C ASP A 92 4.79 11.50 -16.67
N ASN A 93 4.16 12.08 -17.69
CA ASN A 93 2.82 12.69 -17.61
C ASN A 93 1.72 11.66 -17.31
N GLU A 94 1.71 10.49 -17.97
CA GLU A 94 0.73 9.43 -17.68
C GLU A 94 0.89 8.89 -16.27
N GLN A 95 2.12 8.70 -15.79
CA GLN A 95 2.37 8.24 -14.43
C GLN A 95 1.95 9.28 -13.39
N GLN A 96 2.14 10.56 -13.68
CA GLN A 96 1.66 11.65 -12.83
C GLN A 96 0.13 11.67 -12.73
N ILE A 97 -0.58 11.51 -13.86
CA ILE A 97 -2.05 11.41 -13.86
C ILE A 97 -2.52 10.23 -13.01
N ILE A 98 -1.87 9.06 -13.13
CA ILE A 98 -2.20 7.89 -12.30
C ILE A 98 -2.03 8.20 -10.82
N ASN A 99 -0.93 8.87 -10.45
CA ASN A 99 -0.71 9.22 -9.05
C ASN A 99 -1.76 10.23 -8.53
N TYR A 100 -2.26 11.13 -9.39
CA TYR A 100 -3.37 12.03 -9.04
C TYR A 100 -4.70 11.29 -8.89
N VAL A 101 -4.97 10.29 -9.73
CA VAL A 101 -6.14 9.42 -9.59
C VAL A 101 -6.08 8.66 -8.25
N GLU A 102 -4.92 8.08 -7.92
CA GLU A 102 -4.71 7.38 -6.65
C GLU A 102 -4.91 8.31 -5.44
N ALA A 103 -4.44 9.57 -5.51
CA ALA A 103 -4.69 10.56 -4.46
C ALA A 103 -6.16 10.96 -4.37
N MET A 104 -6.83 11.15 -5.51
CA MET A 104 -8.26 11.45 -5.59
C MET A 104 -9.10 10.33 -4.95
N ASP A 105 -8.80 9.07 -5.25
CA ASP A 105 -9.51 7.90 -4.70
C ASP A 105 -9.31 7.78 -3.19
N PHE A 106 -8.09 8.07 -2.69
CA PHE A 106 -7.84 8.13 -1.25
C PHE A 106 -8.69 9.20 -0.58
N TYR A 107 -8.74 10.42 -1.14
CA TYR A 107 -9.57 11.50 -0.61
C TYR A 107 -11.06 11.19 -0.65
N LYS A 108 -11.53 10.49 -1.67
CA LYS A 108 -12.92 10.00 -1.72
C LYS A 108 -13.19 9.01 -0.60
N THR A 109 -12.26 8.11 -0.33
CA THR A 109 -12.37 7.15 0.79
C THR A 109 -12.34 7.86 2.15
N LEU A 110 -11.56 8.94 2.27
CA LEU A 110 -11.52 9.80 3.45
C LEU A 110 -12.85 10.52 3.67
N ASP A 111 -13.48 11.03 2.61
CA ASP A 111 -14.83 11.61 2.65
C ASP A 111 -15.89 10.58 3.05
N ASP A 112 -15.88 9.40 2.42
CA ASP A 112 -16.80 8.30 2.71
C ASP A 112 -16.73 7.83 4.17
N LEU A 113 -15.56 7.90 4.80
CA LEU A 113 -15.43 7.63 6.23
C LEU A 113 -16.18 8.67 7.07
N GLY A 114 -16.10 9.95 6.71
CA GLY A 114 -16.84 11.02 7.39
C GLY A 114 -18.35 10.86 7.24
N VAL A 115 -18.84 10.47 6.06
CA VAL A 115 -20.26 10.13 5.83
C VAL A 115 -20.71 8.99 6.73
N ARG A 116 -19.92 7.90 6.83
CA ARG A 116 -20.25 6.78 7.73
C ARG A 116 -20.29 7.17 9.21
N LEU A 117 -19.48 8.14 9.62
CA LEU A 117 -19.51 8.68 10.97
C LEU A 117 -20.74 9.58 11.20
N MET A 118 -21.25 10.23 10.17
CA MET A 118 -22.54 10.94 10.23
C MET A 118 -23.72 9.96 10.27
N ASP A 119 -23.67 8.85 9.51
CA ASP A 119 -24.68 7.77 9.58
C ASP A 119 -24.73 7.16 10.99
N LEU A 120 -23.57 6.99 11.65
CA LEU A 120 -23.50 6.57 13.05
C LEU A 120 -24.15 7.60 13.99
N ALA A 121 -23.96 8.90 13.74
CA ALA A 121 -24.64 9.95 14.50
C ALA A 121 -26.16 9.81 14.38
N GLU A 122 -26.68 9.63 13.16
CA GLU A 122 -28.11 9.40 12.93
C GLU A 122 -28.62 8.20 13.74
N SER A 123 -27.89 7.08 13.73
CA SER A 123 -28.23 5.91 14.54
C SER A 123 -28.25 6.20 16.05
N LEU A 124 -27.33 7.03 16.56
CA LEU A 124 -27.29 7.40 17.98
C LEU A 124 -28.51 8.24 18.37
N MET A 125 -28.91 9.17 17.50
CA MET A 125 -30.11 9.99 17.73
C MET A 125 -31.38 9.15 17.66
N ASP A 126 -31.47 8.21 16.71
CA ASP A 126 -32.59 7.27 16.63
C ASP A 126 -32.72 6.42 17.91
N ALA A 127 -31.60 5.95 18.46
CA ALA A 127 -31.61 5.21 19.72
C ALA A 127 -32.01 6.09 20.91
N TYR A 128 -31.50 7.33 20.98
CA TYR A 128 -31.93 8.29 21.98
C TYR A 128 -33.46 8.51 21.95
N ASP A 129 -34.02 8.77 20.76
CA ASP A 129 -35.46 8.98 20.59
C ASP A 129 -36.26 7.72 20.94
N GLY A 130 -35.77 6.54 20.54
CA GLY A 130 -36.32 5.23 20.89
C GLY A 130 -36.43 5.02 22.40
N ILE A 131 -35.36 5.31 23.13
CA ILE A 131 -35.29 5.15 24.59
C ILE A 131 -36.21 6.15 25.29
N ILE A 132 -36.18 7.43 24.91
CA ILE A 132 -36.88 8.50 25.63
C ILE A 132 -38.39 8.49 25.34
N TYR A 133 -38.80 8.27 24.09
CA TYR A 133 -40.20 8.46 23.69
C TYR A 133 -40.97 7.15 23.51
N TYR A 134 -40.27 6.03 23.30
CA TYR A 134 -40.90 4.79 22.84
C TYR A 134 -40.58 3.55 23.70
N ASP A 135 -39.73 3.67 24.74
CA ASP A 135 -39.28 2.54 25.59
C ASP A 135 -38.59 1.41 24.78
N GLU A 136 -37.94 1.78 23.66
CA GLU A 136 -37.27 0.86 22.73
C GLU A 136 -35.78 0.76 23.03
N THR A 137 -35.39 -0.25 23.81
CA THR A 137 -34.01 -0.46 24.27
C THR A 137 -33.17 -1.37 23.37
N ASP A 138 -33.78 -2.08 22.43
CA ASP A 138 -33.10 -2.94 21.44
C ASP A 138 -32.36 -2.14 20.34
N THR A 139 -32.55 -0.82 20.34
CA THR A 139 -31.89 0.15 19.46
C THR A 139 -30.39 0.31 19.77
N LEU A 140 -29.97 0.02 21.01
CA LEU A 140 -28.58 0.22 21.46
C LEU A 140 -27.61 -0.81 20.86
N ASP A 141 -28.00 -2.08 20.74
CA ASP A 141 -27.19 -3.12 20.12
C ASP A 141 -26.81 -2.75 18.67
N LYS A 142 -27.78 -2.19 17.93
CA LYS A 142 -27.55 -1.70 16.56
C LYS A 142 -26.54 -0.55 16.53
N CYS A 143 -26.60 0.36 17.50
CA CYS A 143 -25.65 1.48 17.58
C CYS A 143 -24.23 0.99 17.84
N TYR A 144 -24.05 -0.02 18.70
CA TYR A 144 -22.74 -0.65 18.90
C TYR A 144 -22.20 -1.29 17.61
N ASP A 145 -23.06 -1.94 16.80
CA ASP A 145 -22.65 -2.50 15.51
C ASP A 145 -22.19 -1.42 14.52
N TYR A 146 -22.92 -0.30 14.43
CA TYR A 146 -22.51 0.86 13.63
C TYR A 146 -21.19 1.45 14.12
N TYR A 147 -21.03 1.63 15.43
CA TYR A 147 -19.81 2.15 16.04
C TYR A 147 -18.60 1.25 15.74
N ASN A 148 -18.73 -0.05 15.97
CA ASN A 148 -17.68 -1.03 15.70
C ASN A 148 -17.28 -1.05 14.22
N THR A 149 -18.25 -0.93 13.33
CA THR A 149 -18.03 -0.83 11.88
C THR A 149 -17.27 0.45 11.52
N ALA A 150 -17.69 1.60 12.04
CA ALA A 150 -17.02 2.88 11.81
C ALA A 150 -15.58 2.89 12.35
N ALA A 151 -15.36 2.40 13.58
CA ALA A 151 -14.04 2.28 14.19
C ALA A 151 -13.11 1.35 13.40
N LYS A 152 -13.64 0.24 12.87
CA LYS A 152 -12.88 -0.66 11.98
C LYS A 152 -12.48 0.03 10.68
N ASN A 153 -13.41 0.76 10.05
CA ASN A 153 -13.14 1.50 8.81
C ASN A 153 -12.09 2.58 9.02
N TYR A 154 -12.17 3.34 10.12
CA TYR A 154 -11.14 4.31 10.51
C TYR A 154 -9.76 3.67 10.62
N ASN A 155 -9.64 2.55 11.34
CA ASN A 155 -8.35 1.88 11.52
C ASN A 155 -7.81 1.29 10.21
N SER A 156 -8.68 0.79 9.33
CA SER A 156 -8.27 0.32 8.00
C SER A 156 -7.71 1.48 7.17
N LEU A 157 -8.43 2.59 7.10
CA LEU A 157 -8.02 3.74 6.31
C LEU A 157 -6.75 4.39 6.86
N LEU A 158 -6.57 4.45 8.18
CA LEU A 158 -5.34 4.95 8.81
C LEU A 158 -4.13 4.10 8.41
N LYS A 159 -4.30 2.77 8.33
CA LYS A 159 -3.26 1.86 7.86
C LYS A 159 -2.96 2.06 6.36
N GLU A 160 -4.00 2.24 5.56
CA GLU A 160 -3.84 2.54 4.12
C GLU A 160 -3.08 3.85 3.92
N TYR A 161 -3.38 4.90 4.69
CA TYR A 161 -2.69 6.18 4.64
C TYR A 161 -1.16 6.04 4.79
N GLU A 162 -0.70 5.17 5.71
CA GLU A 162 0.75 4.91 5.87
C GLU A 162 1.40 4.35 4.59
N ALA A 163 0.69 3.54 3.81
CA ALA A 163 1.17 3.06 2.51
C ALA A 163 1.18 4.16 1.44
N TYR A 164 0.23 5.10 1.52
CA TYR A 164 0.10 6.22 0.57
C TYR A 164 1.09 7.36 0.80
N LYS A 165 1.68 7.52 1.99
CA LYS A 165 2.61 8.62 2.29
C LYS A 165 3.74 8.80 1.26
N LYS A 166 4.28 7.68 0.76
CA LYS A 166 5.35 7.72 -0.25
C LYS A 166 4.84 8.30 -1.59
N LEU A 167 3.64 7.89 -2.01
CA LEU A 167 2.99 8.44 -3.20
C LEU A 167 2.70 9.93 -3.02
N PHE A 168 2.12 10.32 -1.89
CA PHE A 168 1.81 11.72 -1.61
C PHE A 168 3.06 12.61 -1.66
N THR A 169 4.17 12.11 -1.12
CA THR A 169 5.46 12.80 -1.22
C THR A 169 5.93 12.93 -2.67
N SER A 170 5.78 11.90 -3.51
CA SER A 170 6.25 11.95 -4.90
C SER A 170 5.48 12.93 -5.79
N ILE A 171 4.23 13.23 -5.45
CA ILE A 171 3.40 14.22 -6.14
C ILE A 171 3.39 15.60 -5.47
N GLY A 172 4.21 15.82 -4.44
CA GLY A 172 4.26 17.10 -3.71
C GLY A 172 2.96 17.44 -2.97
N MET A 173 2.18 16.43 -2.58
CA MET A 173 0.94 16.62 -1.82
C MET A 173 1.23 17.06 -0.40
N ASP A 174 0.56 18.14 0.03
CA ASP A 174 0.48 18.51 1.45
C ASP A 174 -0.51 17.59 2.17
N THR A 175 -0.01 16.81 3.12
CA THR A 175 -0.81 15.84 3.90
C THR A 175 -1.38 16.44 5.19
N ASN A 176 -1.16 17.72 5.50
CA ASN A 176 -1.70 18.36 6.70
C ASN A 176 -3.23 18.25 6.79
N GLY A 177 -3.93 18.40 5.65
CA GLY A 177 -5.37 18.19 5.59
C GLY A 177 -5.76 16.77 5.98
N VAL A 178 -5.08 15.76 5.42
CA VAL A 178 -5.34 14.34 5.73
C VAL A 178 -5.11 14.06 7.22
N THR A 179 -3.99 14.53 7.79
CA THR A 179 -3.72 14.39 9.23
C THR A 179 -4.82 15.05 10.07
N LYS A 180 -5.26 16.27 9.71
CA LYS A 180 -6.35 16.96 10.39
C LYS A 180 -7.66 16.16 10.33
N ALA A 181 -8.01 15.61 9.17
CA ALA A 181 -9.21 14.78 9.01
C ALA A 181 -9.17 13.54 9.92
N PHE A 182 -8.05 12.82 9.99
CA PHE A 182 -7.91 11.69 10.93
C PHE A 182 -8.02 12.12 12.40
N THR A 183 -7.46 13.27 12.77
CA THR A 183 -7.64 13.81 14.13
C THR A 183 -9.10 14.09 14.45
N LEU A 184 -9.85 14.68 13.50
CA LEU A 184 -11.27 14.94 13.65
C LEU A 184 -12.06 13.63 13.78
N TYR A 185 -11.84 12.67 12.88
CA TYR A 185 -12.52 11.37 12.92
C TYR A 185 -12.21 10.56 14.17
N LYS A 186 -10.99 10.63 14.70
CA LYS A 186 -10.67 10.01 15.98
C LYS A 186 -11.45 10.65 17.12
N GLY A 187 -11.51 11.98 17.15
CA GLY A 187 -12.31 12.73 18.12
C GLY A 187 -13.80 12.41 18.02
N ALA A 188 -14.34 12.28 16.81
CA ALA A 188 -15.74 11.89 16.59
C ALA A 188 -16.03 10.49 17.16
N LEU A 189 -15.16 9.51 16.90
CA LEU A 189 -15.29 8.18 17.50
C LEU A 189 -15.22 8.21 19.03
N ASP A 190 -14.33 9.03 19.60
CA ASP A 190 -14.25 9.17 21.07
C ASP A 190 -15.54 9.76 21.64
N ASP A 191 -16.10 10.79 21.00
CA ASP A 191 -17.38 11.39 21.41
C ASP A 191 -18.56 10.42 21.26
N TYR A 192 -18.62 9.66 20.17
CA TYR A 192 -19.68 8.65 19.96
C TYR A 192 -19.57 7.47 20.91
N SER A 193 -18.36 7.10 21.34
CA SER A 193 -18.19 6.13 22.42
C SER A 193 -18.80 6.65 23.73
N ASN A 194 -18.53 7.91 24.07
CA ASN A 194 -19.14 8.54 25.26
C ASN A 194 -20.66 8.66 25.12
N ALA A 195 -21.16 8.94 23.91
CA ALA A 195 -22.59 9.00 23.63
C ALA A 195 -23.27 7.66 23.91
N LEU A 196 -22.67 6.54 23.49
CA LEU A 196 -23.16 5.20 23.80
C LEU A 196 -23.22 4.94 25.31
N ASP A 197 -22.16 5.31 26.05
CA ASP A 197 -22.12 5.17 27.51
C ASP A 197 -23.25 5.98 28.18
N TYR A 198 -23.52 7.20 27.69
CA TYR A 198 -24.64 7.99 28.18
C TYR A 198 -26.00 7.39 27.83
N LEU A 199 -26.17 6.79 26.64
CA LEU A 199 -27.39 6.08 26.29
C LEU A 199 -27.64 4.88 27.21
N GLU A 200 -26.61 4.11 27.56
CA GLU A 200 -26.70 3.04 28.56
C GLU A 200 -27.19 3.56 29.91
N ASP A 201 -26.63 4.68 30.37
CA ASP A 201 -27.04 5.31 31.64
C ASP A 201 -28.47 5.86 31.57
N ILE A 202 -28.90 6.41 30.43
CA ILE A 202 -30.26 6.92 30.21
C ILE A 202 -31.28 5.78 30.23
N VAL A 203 -30.97 4.60 29.69
CA VAL A 203 -31.84 3.42 29.82
C VAL A 203 -32.14 3.10 31.28
N LEU A 204 -31.17 3.30 32.18
CA LEU A 204 -31.35 3.07 33.62
C LEU A 204 -32.05 4.22 34.34
N LYS A 205 -31.96 5.45 33.80
CA LYS A 205 -32.47 6.70 34.40
C LYS A 205 -33.05 7.64 33.33
N PRO A 206 -34.19 7.28 32.70
CA PRO A 206 -34.68 7.98 31.51
C PRO A 206 -35.10 9.42 31.77
N ASP A 207 -35.49 9.76 33.00
CA ASP A 207 -35.89 11.13 33.39
C ASP A 207 -34.70 12.06 33.73
N SER A 208 -33.46 11.65 33.45
CA SER A 208 -32.28 12.45 33.81
C SER A 208 -31.95 13.51 32.76
N GLU A 209 -32.33 14.76 33.06
CA GLU A 209 -31.97 15.93 32.25
C GLU A 209 -30.44 16.08 32.10
N ALA A 210 -29.69 15.83 33.17
CA ALA A 210 -28.22 15.93 33.14
C ALA A 210 -27.57 14.91 32.18
N LEU A 211 -28.06 13.67 32.13
CA LEU A 211 -27.55 12.66 31.19
C LEU A 211 -27.93 13.00 29.75
N THR A 212 -29.13 13.53 29.55
CA THR A 212 -29.59 14.02 28.24
C THR A 212 -28.69 15.13 27.71
N ASP A 213 -28.40 16.14 28.52
CA ASP A 213 -27.51 17.25 28.13
C ASP A 213 -26.10 16.74 27.79
N GLN A 214 -25.58 15.80 28.58
CA GLN A 214 -24.27 15.19 28.35
C GLN A 214 -24.22 14.40 27.05
N PHE A 215 -25.25 13.60 26.77
CA PHE A 215 -25.39 12.89 25.50
C PHE A 215 -25.42 13.86 24.32
N LEU A 216 -26.26 14.89 24.37
CA LEU A 216 -26.41 15.86 23.28
C LEU A 216 -25.12 16.63 23.01
N ASP A 217 -24.36 17.01 24.04
CA ASP A 217 -23.08 17.72 23.89
C ASP A 217 -22.06 16.88 23.11
N VAL A 218 -21.85 15.62 23.52
CA VAL A 218 -20.90 14.74 22.82
C VAL A 218 -21.42 14.33 21.44
N PHE A 219 -22.72 14.12 21.28
CA PHE A 219 -23.34 13.83 19.99
C PHE A 219 -23.08 14.95 18.97
N VAL A 220 -23.39 16.21 19.32
CA VAL A 220 -23.18 17.37 18.42
C VAL A 220 -21.70 17.53 18.12
N SER A 221 -20.86 17.44 19.16
CA SER A 221 -19.40 17.54 19.05
C SER A 221 -18.81 16.48 18.10
N GLY A 222 -19.33 15.24 18.13
CA GLY A 222 -18.93 14.16 17.23
C GLY A 222 -19.42 14.36 15.80
N HIS A 223 -20.67 14.80 15.63
CA HIS A 223 -21.27 15.09 14.32
C HIS A 223 -20.51 16.20 13.58
N ASP A 224 -20.18 17.29 14.28
CA ASP A 224 -19.42 18.40 13.70
C ASP A 224 -18.03 17.96 13.25
N LYS A 225 -17.32 17.17 14.06
CA LYS A 225 -16.01 16.61 13.68
C LYS A 225 -16.10 15.69 12.46
N SER A 226 -17.15 14.87 12.39
CA SER A 226 -17.41 13.98 11.25
C SER A 226 -17.63 14.77 9.96
N THR A 227 -18.42 15.84 10.05
CA THR A 227 -18.71 16.77 8.95
C THR A 227 -17.44 17.50 8.49
N ASP A 228 -16.70 18.10 9.42
CA ASP A 228 -15.47 18.84 9.11
C ASP A 228 -14.40 17.95 8.47
N GLY A 229 -14.27 16.71 8.92
CA GLY A 229 -13.37 15.74 8.30
C GLY A 229 -13.79 15.37 6.87
N SER A 230 -15.10 15.15 6.64
CA SER A 230 -15.66 14.85 5.31
C SER A 230 -15.41 15.99 4.33
N ILE A 231 -15.59 17.24 4.77
CA ILE A 231 -15.29 18.44 3.96
C ILE A 231 -13.83 18.45 3.49
N ILE A 232 -12.88 18.07 4.35
CA ILE A 232 -11.47 17.96 3.96
C ILE A 232 -11.28 16.87 2.89
N GLY A 233 -11.95 15.72 3.06
CA GLY A 233 -12.02 14.65 2.06
C GLY A 233 -12.47 15.15 0.69
N MET A 234 -13.64 15.79 0.64
CA MET A 234 -14.22 16.36 -0.58
C MET A 234 -13.30 17.40 -1.24
N GLN A 235 -12.73 18.32 -0.46
CA GLN A 235 -11.83 19.36 -0.99
C GLN A 235 -10.60 18.74 -1.66
N GLY A 236 -10.01 17.71 -1.05
CA GLY A 236 -8.90 16.97 -1.65
C GLY A 236 -9.30 16.24 -2.92
N TYR A 237 -10.45 15.58 -2.93
CA TYR A 237 -10.99 14.91 -4.12
C TYR A 237 -11.08 15.89 -5.31
N TYR A 238 -11.73 17.04 -5.12
CA TYR A 238 -11.89 18.02 -6.20
C TYR A 238 -10.58 18.67 -6.64
N LYS A 239 -9.63 18.86 -5.72
CA LYS A 239 -8.29 19.36 -6.04
C LYS A 239 -7.58 18.43 -7.03
N TYR A 240 -7.50 17.14 -6.73
CA TYR A 240 -6.79 16.19 -7.59
C TYR A 240 -7.56 15.87 -8.87
N ARG A 241 -8.90 15.89 -8.82
CA ARG A 241 -9.73 15.84 -10.03
C ARG A 241 -9.43 16.99 -10.98
N GLY A 242 -9.23 18.21 -10.48
CA GLY A 242 -8.86 19.37 -11.30
C GLY A 242 -7.54 19.16 -12.03
N LEU A 243 -6.50 18.68 -11.32
CA LEU A 243 -5.17 18.41 -11.89
C LEU A 243 -5.14 17.32 -12.96
N ILE A 244 -6.17 16.47 -13.05
CA ILE A 244 -6.29 15.45 -14.10
C ILE A 244 -6.92 16.02 -15.38
N LEU A 245 -7.74 17.06 -15.25
CA LEU A 245 -8.54 17.64 -16.34
C LEU A 245 -7.86 18.82 -17.05
N ASP A 246 -6.86 19.43 -16.41
CA ASP A 246 -6.01 20.51 -16.94
C ASP A 246 -4.85 19.97 -17.81
#